data_AF-A0A2T0KG64-F1
#
_entry.id   AF-A0A2T0KG64-F1
#
_cell.length_a   1.000
_cell.length_b   1.000
_cell.length_c   1.000
_cell.angle_alpha   90.00
_cell.angle_beta   90.00
_cell.angle_gamma   90.00
#
_symmetry.space_group_name_H-M   'P 1'
#
loop_
_entity.id
_entity.type
_entity.pdbx_description
1 polymer ?
#
loop_
_entity_poly.entity_id
_entity_poly.type
_entity_poly.pdbx_seq_one_letter_code
_entity_poly.pdbx_strand_id
1 'polypeptide(L)'
;MKRMHGAPSDPPPDPASPRRALSIVDAHALCLAATESKKACCLCFGRWSANCAKTRVETMVGGTMKIPESAVSFLSSRGLRLATAESCTAGQIASYLATVPGSGSCLDVGFISYSPSGKVGFLGVKATTIRDYGLTSEEVAKEMAEGALCQEGCCADVAVSNTGVADEVPEGDPPAGTQCFAWSFRTREEAIVTFSETRRFRGERNDVRSAAALYALSRIEHYFNQLPLVSRGRHPEGSC
;
A
#
# COMPACT_ATOMS: atom_id res chain seq x y z
N MET A 1 44.63 -54.54 18.41
CA MET A 1 44.65 -54.65 16.93
C MET A 1 43.50 -53.85 16.36
N LYS A 2 43.82 -52.74 15.66
CA LYS A 2 42.85 -51.79 15.06
C LYS A 2 42.09 -52.46 13.91
N ARG A 3 40.75 -52.39 13.90
CA ARG A 3 39.95 -52.58 12.68
C ARG A 3 39.54 -51.19 12.19
N MET A 4 40.08 -50.80 11.04
CA MET A 4 39.65 -49.61 10.29
C MET A 4 38.37 -49.99 9.56
N HIS A 5 37.25 -49.33 9.87
CA HIS A 5 36.09 -49.31 9.01
C HIS A 5 36.26 -48.15 8.03
N GLY A 6 36.48 -48.47 6.75
CA GLY A 6 36.45 -47.49 5.67
C GLY A 6 35.04 -46.93 5.51
N ALA A 7 34.94 -45.61 5.35
CA ALA A 7 33.70 -44.95 4.97
C ALA A 7 33.34 -45.34 3.52
N PRO A 8 32.04 -45.55 3.20
CA PRO A 8 31.63 -45.75 1.82
C PRO A 8 31.79 -44.42 1.04
N SER A 9 32.34 -44.51 -0.16
CA SER A 9 32.39 -43.39 -1.11
C SER A 9 31.00 -43.18 -1.72
N ASP A 10 30.46 -41.96 -1.62
CA ASP A 10 29.18 -41.63 -2.23
C ASP A 10 29.24 -41.72 -3.77
N PRO A 11 28.18 -42.22 -4.43
CA PRO A 11 28.10 -42.23 -5.88
C PRO A 11 27.95 -40.80 -6.44
N PRO A 12 28.41 -40.54 -7.68
CA PRO A 12 28.25 -39.23 -8.31
C PRO A 12 26.75 -38.92 -8.52
N PRO A 13 26.34 -37.64 -8.42
CA PRO A 13 24.94 -37.25 -8.47
C PRO A 13 24.32 -37.48 -9.85
N ASP A 14 23.10 -38.00 -9.85
CA ASP A 14 22.26 -38.26 -11.03
C ASP A 14 21.84 -36.95 -11.73
N PRO A 15 22.15 -36.76 -13.03
CA PRO A 15 21.80 -35.55 -13.77
C PRO A 15 20.29 -35.34 -13.99
N ALA A 16 19.42 -36.30 -13.63
CA ALA A 16 17.97 -36.23 -13.85
C ALA A 16 17.13 -35.89 -12.59
N SER A 17 17.73 -35.56 -11.45
CA SER A 17 16.94 -35.16 -10.26
C SER A 17 16.39 -33.72 -10.40
N PRO A 18 15.12 -33.46 -10.01
CA PRO A 18 14.57 -32.11 -10.06
C PRO A 18 15.31 -31.23 -9.06
N ARG A 19 15.90 -30.13 -9.54
CA ARG A 19 16.57 -29.14 -8.69
C ARG A 19 15.59 -28.66 -7.62
N ARG A 20 15.90 -28.89 -6.35
CA ARG A 20 15.15 -28.32 -5.22
C ARG A 20 15.07 -26.81 -5.43
N ALA A 21 13.85 -26.29 -5.55
CA ALA A 21 13.61 -24.86 -5.43
C ALA A 21 14.04 -24.43 -4.02
N LEU A 22 14.99 -23.51 -3.95
CA LEU A 22 15.44 -22.93 -2.68
C LEU A 22 14.27 -22.22 -2.02
N SER A 23 14.11 -22.44 -0.72
CA SER A 23 13.09 -21.74 0.06
C SER A 23 13.47 -20.27 0.18
N ILE A 24 12.48 -19.39 0.39
CA ILE A 24 12.67 -17.93 0.57
C ILE A 24 13.73 -17.59 1.63
N VAL A 25 14.00 -18.50 2.58
CA VAL A 25 14.99 -18.32 3.64
C VAL A 25 16.43 -18.43 3.10
N ASP A 26 16.67 -19.25 2.07
CA ASP A 26 18.00 -19.49 1.50
C ASP A 26 18.48 -18.35 0.59
N ALA A 27 17.54 -17.63 -0.05
CA ALA A 27 17.85 -16.47 -0.87
C ALA A 27 18.38 -15.27 -0.05
N HIS A 28 17.99 -15.16 1.22
CA HIS A 28 18.45 -14.10 2.12
C HIS A 28 19.92 -14.30 2.55
N ALA A 29 20.37 -15.55 2.68
CA ALA A 29 21.76 -15.88 3.03
C ALA A 29 22.75 -15.56 1.89
N LEU A 30 22.33 -15.74 0.63
CA LEU A 30 23.14 -15.40 -0.54
C LEU A 30 23.32 -13.89 -0.75
N CYS A 31 22.33 -13.08 -0.34
CA CYS A 31 22.39 -11.63 -0.49
C CYS A 31 23.31 -10.98 0.57
N LEU A 32 23.37 -11.54 1.78
CA LEU A 32 24.24 -11.06 2.86
C LEU A 32 25.74 -11.37 2.62
N ALA A 33 26.07 -12.45 1.91
CA ALA A 33 27.45 -12.78 1.57
C ALA A 33 28.07 -11.85 0.50
N ALA A 34 27.25 -11.16 -0.30
CA ALA A 34 27.72 -10.27 -1.38
C ALA A 34 28.04 -8.84 -0.92
N THR A 35 27.68 -8.46 0.32
CA THR A 35 27.90 -7.11 0.85
C THR A 35 29.14 -6.95 1.74
N GLU A 36 29.87 -8.04 2.02
CA GLU A 36 31.08 -8.01 2.87
C GLU A 36 32.42 -8.02 2.11
N SER A 37 32.44 -7.65 0.82
CA SER A 37 33.70 -7.41 0.10
C SER A 37 33.73 -6.03 -0.58
N LYS A 38 33.69 -4.97 0.24
CA LYS A 38 34.00 -3.59 -0.18
C LYS A 38 35.25 -3.00 0.48
N LYS A 39 36.17 -3.84 0.95
CA LYS A 39 37.48 -3.41 1.47
C LYS A 39 38.61 -4.36 1.05
N ALA A 40 38.90 -4.44 -0.24
CA ALA A 40 40.19 -4.91 -0.75
C ALA A 40 40.33 -4.60 -2.24
N CYS A 41 40.43 -3.33 -2.63
CA CYS A 41 41.02 -2.99 -3.94
C CYS A 41 41.45 -1.52 -4.01
N CYS A 42 42.36 -1.13 -3.12
CA CYS A 42 43.29 -0.04 -3.40
C CYS A 42 44.66 -0.69 -3.56
N LEU A 43 45.33 -0.40 -4.69
CA LEU A 43 46.64 -0.90 -5.13
C LEU A 43 46.59 -2.09 -6.10
N CYS A 44 46.37 -1.81 -7.38
CA CYS A 44 47.39 -2.05 -8.41
C CYS A 44 46.94 -1.52 -9.78
N PHE A 45 47.84 -0.73 -10.36
CA PHE A 45 47.92 -0.17 -11.71
C PHE A 45 47.13 -0.86 -12.84
N GLY A 46 46.52 -0.01 -13.69
CA GLY A 46 46.72 -0.12 -15.13
C GLY A 46 45.49 -0.41 -15.99
N ARG A 47 45.03 0.62 -16.71
CA ARG A 47 44.21 0.53 -17.94
C ARG A 47 42.83 -0.14 -17.78
N TRP A 48 41.82 0.67 -17.50
CA TRP A 48 40.49 0.40 -18.04
C TRP A 48 40.01 1.61 -18.84
N SER A 49 39.81 1.33 -20.13
CA SER A 49 39.54 2.28 -21.18
C SER A 49 38.18 2.94 -20.98
N ALA A 50 38.08 4.22 -21.32
CA ALA A 50 36.83 4.93 -21.48
C ALA A 50 35.97 4.23 -22.54
N ASN A 51 34.96 3.47 -22.10
CA ASN A 51 33.69 3.22 -22.78
C ASN A 51 32.88 2.18 -22.01
N CYS A 52 32.08 2.64 -21.07
CA CYS A 52 30.82 1.99 -20.69
C CYS A 52 29.89 3.06 -20.11
N ALA A 53 29.73 4.15 -20.87
CA ALA A 53 28.59 5.03 -20.73
C ALA A 53 27.43 4.41 -21.53
N LYS A 54 26.25 4.38 -20.89
CA LYS A 54 24.93 4.10 -21.46
C LYS A 54 24.55 2.62 -21.64
N THR A 55 24.13 2.03 -20.53
CA THR A 55 22.86 1.29 -20.53
C THR A 55 22.10 1.65 -19.26
N ARG A 56 21.44 2.80 -19.29
CA ARG A 56 20.45 3.17 -18.27
C ARG A 56 19.22 2.31 -18.55
N VAL A 57 19.18 1.13 -17.94
CA VAL A 57 17.93 0.41 -17.75
C VAL A 57 17.19 1.15 -16.63
N GLU A 58 16.60 2.30 -16.98
CA GLU A 58 15.54 2.91 -16.18
C GLU A 58 14.28 2.07 -16.43
N THR A 59 14.22 0.92 -15.75
CA THR A 59 12.99 0.15 -15.66
C THR A 59 11.93 1.02 -14.98
N MET A 60 10.69 0.98 -15.48
CA MET A 60 9.51 1.73 -15.00
C MET A 60 9.06 1.41 -13.55
N VAL A 61 9.98 1.06 -12.67
CA VAL A 61 9.79 0.80 -11.22
C VAL A 61 9.92 2.10 -10.40
N GLY A 62 10.49 3.16 -10.98
CA GLY A 62 10.73 4.45 -10.29
C GLY A 62 9.52 5.38 -10.17
N GLY A 63 8.35 5.00 -10.71
CA GLY A 63 7.12 5.82 -10.65
C GLY A 63 6.19 5.46 -9.50
N THR A 64 6.03 4.18 -9.19
CA THR A 64 5.13 3.66 -8.14
C THR A 64 5.72 3.80 -6.73
N MET A 65 7.05 3.60 -6.59
CA MET A 65 7.84 3.87 -5.37
C MET A 65 8.06 5.37 -5.10
N LYS A 66 7.25 6.25 -5.70
CA LYS A 66 7.21 7.68 -5.35
C LYS A 66 5.87 8.08 -4.77
N ILE A 67 4.83 7.27 -4.95
CA ILE A 67 3.47 7.65 -4.56
C ILE A 67 3.37 7.73 -3.03
N PRO A 68 3.80 6.71 -2.25
CA PRO A 68 3.79 6.81 -0.79
C PRO A 68 4.65 7.98 -0.28
N GLU A 69 5.84 8.18 -0.85
CA GLU A 69 6.77 9.25 -0.48
C GLU A 69 6.17 10.63 -0.74
N SER A 70 5.53 10.82 -1.90
CA SER A 70 4.79 12.04 -2.23
C SER A 70 3.62 12.25 -1.29
N ALA A 71 2.86 11.21 -0.95
CA ALA A 71 1.75 11.31 -0.01
C ALA A 71 2.22 11.71 1.40
N VAL A 72 3.28 11.06 1.92
CA VAL A 72 3.87 11.43 3.22
C VAL A 72 4.43 12.84 3.19
N SER A 73 5.19 13.21 2.15
CA SER A 73 5.73 14.56 2.02
C SER A 73 4.62 15.62 1.99
N PHE A 74 3.54 15.36 1.26
CA PHE A 74 2.39 16.24 1.17
C PHE A 74 1.68 16.41 2.53
N LEU A 75 1.39 15.29 3.21
CA LEU A 75 0.69 15.29 4.50
C LEU A 75 1.54 15.95 5.59
N SER A 76 2.79 15.51 5.75
CA SER A 76 3.71 16.02 6.78
C SER A 76 4.04 17.50 6.59
N SER A 77 4.22 17.98 5.35
CA SER A 77 4.47 19.42 5.08
C SER A 77 3.31 20.33 5.48
N ARG A 78 2.12 19.77 5.69
CA ARG A 78 0.90 20.49 6.11
C ARG A 78 0.45 20.13 7.53
N GLY A 79 1.17 19.24 8.21
CA GLY A 79 0.78 18.71 9.51
C GLY A 79 -0.55 17.96 9.49
N LEU A 80 -0.94 17.38 8.35
CA LEU A 80 -2.19 16.63 8.20
C LEU A 80 -1.99 15.17 8.62
N ARG A 81 -2.99 14.63 9.32
CA ARG A 81 -3.07 13.23 9.70
C ARG A 81 -4.08 12.47 8.86
N LEU A 82 -3.79 11.21 8.55
CA LEU A 82 -4.53 10.32 7.67
C LEU A 82 -5.07 9.12 8.45
N ALA A 83 -6.38 8.90 8.32
CA ALA A 83 -7.04 7.63 8.61
C ALA A 83 -7.28 6.84 7.32
N THR A 84 -7.21 5.51 7.39
CA THR A 84 -7.62 4.63 6.27
C THR A 84 -8.81 3.76 6.64
N ALA A 85 -9.74 3.56 5.71
CA ALA A 85 -10.87 2.63 5.84
C ALA A 85 -10.87 1.63 4.67
N GLU A 86 -10.35 0.44 4.91
CA GLU A 86 -9.95 -0.50 3.89
C GLU A 86 -10.84 -1.75 3.88
N SER A 87 -11.47 -2.01 2.74
CA SER A 87 -12.08 -3.31 2.43
C SER A 87 -11.18 -4.06 1.45
N CYS A 88 -11.32 -3.86 0.14
CA CYS A 88 -10.65 -4.69 -0.87
C CYS A 88 -9.10 -4.67 -0.75
N THR A 89 -8.52 -3.51 -0.47
CA THR A 89 -7.08 -3.35 -0.23
C THR A 89 -6.58 -4.06 1.03
N ALA A 90 -7.44 -4.23 2.04
CA ALA A 90 -7.17 -4.95 3.30
C ALA A 90 -5.86 -4.54 4.00
N GLY A 91 -5.67 -3.23 4.19
CA GLY A 91 -4.52 -2.67 4.91
C GLY A 91 -3.35 -2.25 4.02
N GLN A 92 -3.44 -2.46 2.70
CA GLN A 92 -2.37 -2.07 1.78
C GLN A 92 -2.17 -0.57 1.65
N ILE A 93 -3.23 0.26 1.80
CA ILE A 93 -3.07 1.73 1.78
C ILE A 93 -2.21 2.16 2.96
N ALA A 94 -2.57 1.73 4.17
CA ALA A 94 -1.79 2.02 5.38
C ALA A 94 -0.38 1.41 5.30
N SER A 95 -0.26 0.16 4.85
CA SER A 95 1.02 -0.52 4.73
C SER A 95 1.97 0.17 3.76
N TYR A 96 1.49 0.63 2.61
CA TYR A 96 2.32 1.39 1.66
C TYR A 96 2.73 2.74 2.20
N LEU A 97 1.86 3.45 2.92
CA LEU A 97 2.29 4.68 3.58
C LEU A 97 3.36 4.39 4.64
N ALA A 98 3.21 3.31 5.41
CA ALA A 98 4.13 2.90 6.46
C ALA A 98 5.50 2.44 5.96
N THR A 99 5.68 2.15 4.66
CA THR A 99 7.03 1.85 4.11
C THR A 99 7.93 3.09 4.08
N VAL A 100 7.37 4.29 4.18
CA VAL A 100 8.12 5.54 4.14
C VAL A 100 8.58 5.93 5.55
N PRO A 101 9.89 6.15 5.79
CA PRO A 101 10.38 6.63 7.07
C PRO A 101 9.72 7.96 7.48
N GLY A 102 9.29 8.06 8.74
CA GLY A 102 8.60 9.26 9.25
C GLY A 102 7.10 9.31 8.99
N SER A 103 6.53 8.32 8.29
CA SER A 103 5.09 8.17 8.06
C SER A 103 4.24 8.16 9.33
N GLY A 104 4.79 7.77 10.49
CA GLY A 104 4.10 7.86 11.79
C GLY A 104 3.72 9.29 12.22
N SER A 105 4.27 10.32 11.57
CA SER A 105 3.85 11.72 11.77
C SER A 105 2.51 12.05 11.11
N CYS A 106 2.12 11.30 10.07
CA CYS A 106 0.89 11.53 9.32
C CYS A 106 -0.07 10.34 9.34
N LEU A 107 0.37 9.09 9.53
CA LEU A 107 -0.52 7.95 9.68
C LEU A 107 -1.10 7.93 11.10
N ASP A 108 -2.42 8.11 11.24
CA ASP A 108 -3.10 8.11 12.53
C ASP A 108 -3.65 6.73 12.87
N VAL A 109 -4.59 6.23 12.06
CA VAL A 109 -5.30 4.97 12.32
C VAL A 109 -5.72 4.30 11.00
N GLY A 110 -5.83 2.97 11.02
CA GLY A 110 -6.34 2.19 9.90
C GLY A 110 -7.42 1.22 10.32
N PHE A 111 -8.56 1.25 9.63
CA PHE A 111 -9.69 0.36 9.81
C PHE A 111 -9.73 -0.66 8.68
N ILE A 112 -9.72 -1.96 9.00
CA ILE A 112 -9.92 -3.02 8.01
C ILE A 112 -11.32 -3.59 8.19
N SER A 113 -12.28 -3.04 7.44
CA SER A 113 -13.71 -3.36 7.56
C SER A 113 -14.20 -4.18 6.36
N TYR A 114 -13.85 -5.46 6.33
CA TYR A 114 -14.13 -6.33 5.19
C TYR A 114 -15.61 -6.75 5.10
N SER A 115 -16.22 -7.10 6.25
CA SER A 115 -17.63 -7.54 6.30
C SER A 115 -18.61 -6.37 6.29
N PRO A 116 -19.87 -6.58 5.84
CA PRO A 116 -20.94 -5.60 5.99
C PRO A 116 -21.14 -5.18 7.46
N SER A 117 -21.11 -6.13 8.39
CA SER A 117 -21.23 -5.83 9.82
C SER A 117 -20.08 -4.99 10.36
N GLY A 118 -18.86 -5.17 9.87
CA GLY A 118 -17.71 -4.34 10.24
C GLY A 118 -17.84 -2.92 9.71
N LYS A 119 -18.32 -2.76 8.47
CA LYS A 119 -18.62 -1.43 7.88
C LYS A 119 -19.68 -0.70 8.69
N VAL A 120 -20.76 -1.39 9.07
CA VAL A 120 -21.84 -0.80 9.89
C VAL A 120 -21.36 -0.48 11.30
N GLY A 121 -20.73 -1.44 11.97
CA GLY A 121 -20.39 -1.34 13.39
C GLY A 121 -19.24 -0.39 13.70
N PHE A 122 -18.17 -0.41 12.89
CA PHE A 122 -16.98 0.41 13.14
C PHE A 122 -16.91 1.69 12.34
N LEU A 123 -17.67 1.82 11.24
CA LEU A 123 -17.60 3.01 10.39
C LEU A 123 -18.99 3.66 10.21
N GLY A 124 -20.03 3.17 10.88
CA GLY A 124 -21.36 3.78 10.81
C GLY A 124 -22.00 3.75 9.42
N VAL A 125 -21.50 2.90 8.50
CA VAL A 125 -22.13 2.72 7.18
C VAL A 125 -23.56 2.25 7.40
N LYS A 126 -24.53 2.89 6.74
CA LYS A 126 -25.94 2.56 6.92
C LYS A 126 -26.25 1.25 6.23
N ALA A 127 -26.96 0.37 6.93
CA ALA A 127 -27.44 -0.88 6.34
C ALA A 127 -28.32 -0.64 5.10
N THR A 128 -29.07 0.48 5.07
CA THR A 128 -29.87 0.89 3.90
C THR A 128 -28.98 1.26 2.71
N THR A 129 -27.86 1.93 2.92
CA THR A 129 -26.91 2.28 1.86
C THR A 129 -26.33 1.01 1.22
N ILE A 130 -25.94 0.02 2.03
CA ILE A 130 -25.47 -1.28 1.52
C ILE A 130 -26.57 -2.01 0.74
N ARG A 131 -27.83 -1.97 1.22
CA ARG A 131 -28.96 -2.61 0.54
C ARG A 131 -29.28 -1.97 -0.80
N ASP A 132 -29.27 -0.64 -0.86
CA ASP A 132 -29.77 0.12 -2.02
C ASP A 132 -28.69 0.27 -3.11
N TYR A 133 -27.40 0.33 -2.73
CA TYR A 133 -26.28 0.58 -3.66
C TYR A 133 -25.28 -0.59 -3.76
N GLY A 134 -25.37 -1.59 -2.86
CA GLY A 134 -24.39 -2.67 -2.77
C GLY A 134 -23.08 -2.24 -2.08
N LEU A 135 -22.23 -3.23 -1.81
CA LEU A 135 -20.93 -3.02 -1.12
C LEU A 135 -19.88 -2.32 -1.98
N THR A 136 -20.00 -2.40 -3.30
CA THR A 136 -19.06 -1.82 -4.27
C THR A 136 -19.69 -0.58 -4.88
N SER A 137 -19.78 0.47 -4.07
CA SER A 137 -20.45 1.73 -4.42
C SER A 137 -19.70 2.92 -3.85
N GLU A 138 -19.86 4.09 -4.47
CA GLU A 138 -19.28 5.33 -3.97
C GLU A 138 -19.96 5.75 -2.67
N GLU A 139 -21.24 5.46 -2.49
CA GLU A 139 -22.03 5.76 -1.29
C GLU A 139 -21.47 5.04 -0.07
N VAL A 140 -21.18 3.73 -0.19
CA VAL A 140 -20.51 2.98 0.89
C VAL A 140 -19.10 3.52 1.13
N ALA A 141 -18.34 3.84 0.08
CA ALA A 141 -17.01 4.42 0.25
C ALA A 141 -17.04 5.76 1.01
N LYS A 142 -17.98 6.65 0.69
CA LYS A 142 -18.16 7.93 1.40
C LYS A 142 -18.44 7.72 2.88
N GLU A 143 -19.45 6.91 3.20
CA GLU A 143 -19.82 6.62 4.59
C GLU A 143 -18.65 5.97 5.35
N MET A 144 -17.86 5.10 4.70
CA MET A 144 -16.65 4.53 5.31
C MET A 144 -15.59 5.60 5.64
N ALA A 145 -15.33 6.55 4.75
CA ALA A 145 -14.33 7.59 4.97
C ALA A 145 -14.78 8.60 6.03
N GLU A 146 -16.03 9.05 5.96
CA GLU A 146 -16.63 9.96 6.95
C GLU A 146 -16.70 9.30 8.33
N GLY A 147 -17.14 8.05 8.38
CA GLY A 147 -17.20 7.25 9.60
C GLY A 147 -15.85 7.05 10.27
N ALA A 148 -14.78 6.90 9.49
CA ALA A 148 -13.42 6.79 10.00
C ALA A 148 -12.97 8.09 10.70
N LEU A 149 -13.31 9.26 10.14
CA LEU A 149 -13.01 10.57 10.78
C LEU A 149 -13.82 10.80 12.07
N CYS A 150 -14.96 10.12 12.21
CA CYS A 150 -15.85 10.24 13.36
C CYS A 150 -15.61 9.19 14.46
N GLN A 151 -14.64 8.29 14.29
CA GLN A 151 -14.32 7.30 15.32
C GLN A 151 -13.67 7.95 16.54
N GLU A 152 -14.03 7.44 17.72
CA GLU A 152 -13.40 7.85 18.98
C GLU A 152 -11.89 7.58 18.93
N GLY A 153 -11.09 8.57 19.30
CA GLY A 153 -9.63 8.49 19.26
C GLY A 153 -9.01 8.65 17.86
N CYS A 154 -9.81 8.84 16.81
CA CYS A 154 -9.31 9.25 15.50
C CYS A 154 -9.00 10.75 15.51
N CYS A 155 -7.74 11.08 15.25
CA CYS A 155 -7.21 12.44 15.21
C CYS A 155 -6.81 12.85 13.80
N ALA A 156 -7.36 12.19 12.78
CA ALA A 156 -7.07 12.44 11.38
C ALA A 156 -7.81 13.67 10.84
N ASP A 157 -7.13 14.41 9.96
CA ASP A 157 -7.72 15.49 9.17
C ASP A 157 -8.24 14.97 7.82
N VAL A 158 -7.69 13.84 7.36
CA VAL A 158 -7.98 13.22 6.07
C VAL A 158 -8.34 11.76 6.32
N ALA A 159 -9.39 11.27 5.66
CA ALA A 159 -9.65 9.84 5.57
C ALA A 159 -9.73 9.39 4.12
N VAL A 160 -9.16 8.22 3.86
CA VAL A 160 -9.27 7.56 2.56
C VAL A 160 -9.90 6.21 2.74
N SER A 161 -10.95 5.93 1.96
CA SER A 161 -11.61 4.64 1.98
C SER A 161 -11.49 3.90 0.65
N ASN A 162 -11.56 2.57 0.73
CA ASN A 162 -11.68 1.70 -0.43
C ASN A 162 -12.67 0.56 -0.17
N THR A 163 -13.58 0.36 -1.11
CA THR A 163 -14.43 -0.83 -1.22
C THR A 163 -14.50 -1.28 -2.67
N GLY A 164 -14.64 -2.58 -2.93
CA GLY A 164 -14.61 -3.08 -4.30
C GLY A 164 -14.44 -4.58 -4.43
N VAL A 165 -14.38 -5.03 -5.68
CA VAL A 165 -14.23 -6.43 -6.08
C VAL A 165 -12.97 -6.60 -6.91
N ALA A 166 -12.13 -7.55 -6.52
CA ALA A 166 -10.89 -7.85 -7.22
C ALA A 166 -11.01 -9.05 -8.15
N ASP A 167 -11.89 -10.01 -7.82
CA ASP A 167 -12.08 -11.23 -8.60
C ASP A 167 -13.35 -11.14 -9.47
N GLU A 168 -13.58 -12.19 -10.27
CA GLU A 168 -14.85 -12.41 -10.94
C GLU A 168 -15.99 -12.57 -9.93
N VAL A 169 -17.14 -12.01 -10.28
CA VAL A 169 -18.35 -11.96 -9.46
C VAL A 169 -19.54 -12.47 -10.29
N PRO A 170 -20.63 -12.91 -9.63
CA PRO A 170 -21.85 -13.31 -10.32
C PRO A 170 -22.41 -12.21 -11.24
N GLU A 171 -23.21 -12.63 -12.22
CA GLU A 171 -23.88 -11.72 -13.14
C GLU A 171 -24.79 -10.74 -12.37
N GLY A 172 -24.67 -9.44 -12.68
CA GLY A 172 -25.40 -8.36 -11.99
C GLY A 172 -24.55 -7.57 -10.99
N ASP A 173 -23.40 -8.09 -10.56
CA ASP A 173 -22.44 -7.34 -9.73
C ASP A 173 -21.50 -6.47 -10.59
N PRO A 174 -20.87 -5.44 -10.00
CA PRO A 174 -19.88 -4.62 -10.69
C PRO A 174 -18.73 -5.47 -11.27
N PRO A 175 -18.22 -5.18 -12.48
CA PRO A 175 -17.21 -6.01 -13.12
C PRO A 175 -15.95 -6.23 -12.26
N ALA A 176 -15.28 -7.37 -12.44
CA ALA A 176 -13.99 -7.65 -11.80
C ALA A 176 -13.01 -6.48 -11.96
N GLY A 177 -12.33 -6.15 -10.86
CA GLY A 177 -11.41 -5.02 -10.78
C GLY A 177 -12.07 -3.67 -10.45
N THR A 178 -13.40 -3.62 -10.27
CA THR A 178 -14.10 -2.39 -9.90
C THR A 178 -13.85 -2.03 -8.44
N GLN A 179 -13.40 -0.80 -8.21
CA GLN A 179 -13.01 -0.25 -6.92
C GLN A 179 -13.63 1.13 -6.76
N CYS A 180 -14.26 1.36 -5.62
CA CYS A 180 -14.85 2.63 -5.22
C CYS A 180 -14.03 3.22 -4.08
N PHE A 181 -13.78 4.52 -4.16
CA PHE A 181 -12.96 5.25 -3.22
C PHE A 181 -13.70 6.48 -2.72
N ALA A 182 -13.34 6.92 -1.52
CA ALA A 182 -13.65 8.25 -1.07
C ALA A 182 -12.45 8.89 -0.35
N TRP A 183 -12.38 10.22 -0.44
CA TRP A 183 -11.43 11.08 0.25
C TRP A 183 -12.22 12.13 1.02
N SER A 184 -12.25 11.99 2.34
CA SER A 184 -12.92 12.92 3.25
C SER A 184 -11.89 13.81 3.92
N PHE A 185 -12.20 15.10 4.00
CA PHE A 185 -11.35 16.12 4.59
C PHE A 185 -12.11 16.86 5.68
N ARG A 186 -11.58 16.86 6.90
CA ARG A 186 -12.02 17.73 7.98
C ARG A 186 -11.51 19.13 7.70
N THR A 187 -12.44 20.08 7.62
CA THR A 187 -12.12 21.49 7.40
C THR A 187 -11.92 22.20 8.74
N ARG A 188 -11.42 23.45 8.70
CA ARG A 188 -11.26 24.28 9.90
C ARG A 188 -12.56 24.58 10.65
N GLU A 189 -13.69 24.50 9.97
CA GLU A 189 -15.02 24.72 10.55
C GLU A 189 -15.65 23.42 11.06
N GLU A 190 -14.84 22.36 11.23
CA GLU A 190 -15.26 21.00 11.60
C GLU A 190 -16.25 20.33 10.61
N ALA A 191 -16.53 20.96 9.48
CA ALA A 191 -17.28 20.35 8.39
C ALA A 191 -16.42 19.32 7.67
N ILE A 192 -17.03 18.19 7.25
CA ILE A 192 -16.39 17.19 6.41
C ILE A 192 -16.78 17.43 4.95
N VAL A 193 -15.78 17.51 4.07
CA VAL A 193 -15.96 17.56 2.62
C VAL A 193 -15.45 16.25 2.03
N THR A 194 -16.31 15.54 1.31
CA THR A 194 -16.01 14.22 0.75
C THR A 194 -16.05 14.21 -0.77
N PHE A 195 -15.00 13.68 -1.38
CA PHE A 195 -14.94 13.34 -2.81
C PHE A 195 -14.99 11.83 -2.97
N SER A 196 -15.54 11.34 -4.08
CA SER A 196 -15.60 9.91 -4.39
C SER A 196 -15.32 9.63 -5.85
N GLU A 197 -14.90 8.40 -6.13
CA GLU A 197 -14.67 7.95 -7.50
C GLU A 197 -14.70 6.42 -7.60
N THR A 198 -15.34 5.90 -8.65
CA THR A 198 -15.18 4.51 -9.11
C THR A 198 -14.11 4.39 -10.20
N ARG A 199 -13.22 3.42 -10.03
CA ARG A 199 -12.22 3.03 -11.02
C ARG A 199 -12.19 1.53 -11.23
N ARG A 200 -11.86 1.10 -12.45
CA ARG A 200 -11.62 -0.30 -12.77
C ARG A 200 -10.15 -0.54 -13.07
N PHE A 201 -9.54 -1.44 -12.31
CA PHE A 201 -8.16 -1.89 -12.52
C PHE A 201 -8.15 -3.23 -13.24
N ARG A 202 -7.03 -3.52 -13.92
CA ARG A 202 -6.80 -4.79 -14.61
C ARG A 202 -5.68 -5.54 -13.92
N GLY A 203 -5.70 -6.86 -14.05
CA GLY A 203 -4.70 -7.76 -13.48
C GLY A 203 -5.36 -8.80 -12.58
N GLU A 204 -4.53 -9.61 -11.95
CA GLU A 204 -4.98 -10.59 -10.98
C GLU A 204 -5.39 -9.90 -9.68
N ARG A 205 -6.02 -10.67 -8.78
CA ARG A 205 -6.53 -10.17 -7.49
C ARG A 205 -5.58 -9.21 -6.77
N ASN A 206 -4.32 -9.61 -6.61
CA ASN A 206 -3.34 -8.81 -5.87
C ASN A 206 -2.81 -7.62 -6.68
N ASP A 207 -2.78 -7.70 -8.01
CA ASP A 207 -2.42 -6.56 -8.86
C ASP A 207 -3.47 -5.45 -8.72
N VAL A 208 -4.76 -5.83 -8.74
CA VAL A 208 -5.88 -4.91 -8.52
C VAL A 208 -5.78 -4.25 -7.16
N ARG A 209 -5.55 -5.02 -6.09
CA ARG A 209 -5.44 -4.49 -4.72
C ARG A 209 -4.27 -3.51 -4.58
N SER A 210 -3.09 -3.88 -5.09
CA SER A 210 -1.90 -3.04 -5.05
C SER A 210 -2.08 -1.76 -5.86
N ALA A 211 -2.64 -1.86 -7.06
CA ALA A 211 -2.93 -0.69 -7.91
C ALA A 211 -3.98 0.23 -7.25
N ALA A 212 -5.03 -0.34 -6.67
CA ALA A 212 -6.06 0.41 -5.95
C ALA A 212 -5.48 1.16 -4.74
N ALA A 213 -4.61 0.52 -3.95
CA ALA A 213 -4.01 1.15 -2.79
C ALA A 213 -3.09 2.33 -3.18
N LEU A 214 -2.25 2.16 -4.19
CA LEU A 214 -1.41 3.25 -4.72
C LEU A 214 -2.26 4.37 -5.34
N TYR A 215 -3.34 4.02 -6.05
CA TYR A 215 -4.25 5.01 -6.61
C TYR A 215 -4.88 5.86 -5.51
N ALA A 216 -5.35 5.23 -4.43
CA ALA A 216 -5.94 5.91 -3.27
C ALA A 216 -5.00 6.98 -2.70
N LEU A 217 -3.72 6.63 -2.49
CA LEU A 217 -2.69 7.56 -2.02
C LEU A 217 -2.41 8.70 -3.01
N SER A 218 -2.32 8.38 -4.31
CA SER A 218 -1.97 9.35 -5.36
C SER A 218 -2.97 10.50 -5.51
N ARG A 219 -4.22 10.31 -5.07
CA ARG A 219 -5.31 11.29 -5.23
C ARG A 219 -5.53 12.18 -4.01
N ILE A 220 -4.83 11.94 -2.90
CA ILE A 220 -4.97 12.75 -1.67
C ILE A 220 -4.69 14.23 -1.96
N GLU A 221 -3.51 14.54 -2.50
CA GLU A 221 -3.14 15.92 -2.84
C GLU A 221 -4.09 16.54 -3.88
N HIS A 222 -4.48 15.74 -4.87
CA HIS A 222 -5.38 16.19 -5.93
C HIS A 222 -6.72 16.69 -5.38
N TYR A 223 -7.38 15.93 -4.50
CA TYR A 223 -8.67 16.32 -3.93
C TYR A 223 -8.53 17.39 -2.85
N PHE A 224 -7.46 17.36 -2.05
CA PHE A 224 -7.17 18.45 -1.12
C PHE A 224 -7.07 19.81 -1.84
N ASN A 225 -6.41 19.82 -3.01
CA ASN A 225 -6.26 21.02 -3.82
C ASN A 225 -7.56 21.48 -4.50
N GLN A 226 -8.67 20.75 -4.37
CA GLN A 226 -10.00 21.18 -4.80
C GLN A 226 -10.83 21.79 -3.66
N LEU A 227 -10.40 21.64 -2.41
CA LEU A 227 -11.06 22.29 -1.28
C LEU A 227 -11.01 23.82 -1.45
N PRO A 228 -12.06 24.56 -1.04
CA PRO A 228 -12.00 26.01 -0.95
C PRO A 228 -10.81 26.45 -0.11
N LEU A 229 -10.10 27.51 -0.52
CA LEU A 229 -8.87 27.95 0.17
C LEU A 229 -9.10 28.24 1.66
N VAL A 230 -10.27 28.79 2.00
CA VAL A 230 -10.68 29.08 3.39
C VAL A 230 -10.80 27.83 4.25
N SER A 231 -11.08 26.68 3.63
CA SER A 231 -11.28 25.39 4.27
C SER A 231 -9.98 24.58 4.41
N ARG A 232 -8.87 25.03 3.79
CA ARG A 232 -7.59 24.30 3.81
C ARG A 232 -6.80 24.56 5.09
N GLY A 233 -6.23 23.49 5.62
CA GLY A 233 -5.33 23.52 6.76
C GLY A 233 -5.80 22.57 7.86
N ARG A 234 -4.89 22.29 8.79
CA ARG A 234 -5.16 21.40 9.91
C ARG A 234 -6.27 21.95 10.81
N HIS A 235 -7.10 21.05 11.34
CA HIS A 235 -7.99 21.38 12.43
C HIS A 235 -7.17 21.69 13.72
N PRO A 236 -7.51 22.71 14.53
CA PRO A 236 -6.79 23.01 15.77
C PRO A 236 -6.69 21.80 16.71
N GLU A 237 -5.53 21.64 17.35
CA GLU A 237 -5.28 20.53 18.29
C GLU A 237 -6.17 20.61 19.52
N GLY A 238 -6.76 19.47 19.91
CA GLY A 238 -7.48 19.32 21.19
C GLY A 238 -9.00 19.13 21.12
N SER A 239 -9.59 18.84 19.94
CA SER A 239 -11.03 18.59 19.78
C SER A 239 -11.43 17.13 19.53
N CYS A 240 -10.50 16.18 19.64
CA CYS A 240 -10.81 14.74 19.57
C CYS A 240 -11.39 14.21 20.88
#